data_AF-A0A524AGJ6-F1
#
_entry.id   AF-A0A524AGJ6-F1
#
_cell.length_a   1.000
_cell.length_b   1.000
_cell.length_c   1.000
_cell.angle_alpha   90.00
_cell.angle_beta   90.00
_cell.angle_gamma   90.00
#
_symmetry.space_group_name_H-M   'P 1'
#
loop_
_entity.id
_entity.type
_entity.pdbx_description
1 polymer ?
#
loop_
_entity_poly.entity_id
_entity_poly.type
_entity_poly.pdbx_seq_one_letter_code
_entity_poly.pdbx_strand_id
1 'polypeptide(L)'
;VYGHNHRSRHIEMVGNYDHQLPRGATLENTIVALGVLHERLGLVAEHLNFHRDFSTKSCPGWAVRKSWIIPRVAAWMEDYRRTKEGQPGMLRRSLTKIVRELLVPTNPDAALAKAGHARGLLGALTQEIPLEIDDQGYIVQFFAEALLVPVNEWGKVESLLEYERGRLGQGEGNGVSDAAGGGGPCMPTSPKDPFPFEGDLR
;
A
#
# COMPACT_ATOMS: atom_id res chain seq x y z
N VAL A 1 12.11 -33.96 -1.11
CA VAL A 1 12.01 -33.29 0.20
C VAL A 1 11.04 -32.14 0.07
N TYR A 2 10.01 -32.08 0.91
CA TYR A 2 9.08 -30.94 0.99
C TYR A 2 9.89 -29.64 1.15
N GLY A 3 9.56 -28.58 0.39
CA GLY A 3 10.23 -27.27 0.50
C GLY A 3 11.34 -26.97 -0.52
N HIS A 4 11.69 -27.91 -1.41
CA HIS A 4 12.78 -27.67 -2.38
C HIS A 4 12.30 -27.15 -3.74
N ASN A 5 11.05 -27.40 -4.15
CA ASN A 5 10.41 -26.93 -5.41
C ASN A 5 8.87 -26.93 -5.38
N HIS A 6 8.26 -27.34 -4.26
CA HIS A 6 6.80 -27.43 -4.11
C HIS A 6 6.37 -26.63 -2.91
N ARG A 7 5.33 -25.80 -3.09
CA ARG A 7 4.76 -24.91 -2.06
C ARG A 7 5.74 -23.89 -1.48
N SER A 8 6.74 -23.49 -2.24
CA SER A 8 7.69 -22.42 -1.90
C SER A 8 7.79 -21.39 -3.03
N ARG A 9 8.27 -20.20 -2.67
CA ARG A 9 8.78 -19.18 -3.58
C ARG A 9 10.21 -18.88 -3.17
N HIS A 10 11.11 -18.83 -4.12
CA HIS A 10 12.53 -18.62 -3.85
C HIS A 10 12.95 -17.25 -4.37
N ILE A 11 13.77 -16.56 -3.58
CA ILE A 11 14.49 -15.35 -3.96
C ILE A 11 15.97 -15.67 -3.90
N GLU A 12 16.69 -15.31 -4.95
CA GLU A 12 18.15 -15.44 -4.99
C GLU A 12 18.78 -14.10 -4.65
N MET A 13 19.73 -14.12 -3.71
CA MET A 13 20.53 -12.96 -3.35
C MET A 13 21.92 -13.13 -4.01
N VAL A 14 22.18 -12.35 -5.05
CA VAL A 14 23.37 -12.51 -5.90
C VAL A 14 24.66 -12.14 -5.14
N GLY A 15 25.50 -13.12 -4.84
CA GLY A 15 26.84 -12.94 -4.27
C GLY A 15 27.36 -14.16 -3.50
N ASN A 16 28.58 -14.05 -2.96
CA ASN A 16 29.13 -15.03 -2.01
C ASN A 16 29.17 -14.41 -0.60
N TYR A 17 28.36 -14.97 0.30
CA TYR A 17 28.19 -14.48 1.67
C TYR A 17 28.59 -15.50 2.72
N ASP A 18 29.51 -16.41 2.40
CA ASP A 18 30.05 -17.35 3.39
C ASP A 18 30.86 -16.65 4.48
N HIS A 19 31.57 -15.57 4.13
CA HIS A 19 32.46 -14.87 5.04
C HIS A 19 32.08 -13.41 5.31
N GLN A 20 31.05 -12.90 4.65
CA GLN A 20 30.62 -11.51 4.77
C GLN A 20 29.12 -11.38 4.56
N LEU A 21 28.52 -10.35 5.17
CA LEU A 21 27.12 -10.00 4.96
C LEU A 21 26.95 -9.21 3.64
N PRO A 22 25.82 -9.35 2.93
CA PRO A 22 25.47 -8.47 1.82
C PRO A 22 25.32 -7.02 2.32
N ARG A 23 25.52 -6.06 1.42
CA ARG A 23 25.42 -4.62 1.70
C ARG A 23 24.83 -3.87 0.51
N GLY A 24 24.39 -2.64 0.75
CA GLY A 24 23.81 -1.75 -0.26
C GLY A 24 22.59 -2.36 -0.95
N ALA A 25 22.44 -2.03 -2.24
CA ALA A 25 21.26 -2.36 -3.03
C ALA A 25 20.89 -3.86 -3.01
N THR A 26 21.87 -4.78 -2.99
CA THR A 26 21.56 -6.22 -2.94
C THR A 26 20.84 -6.60 -1.65
N LEU A 27 21.29 -6.07 -0.50
CA LEU A 27 20.63 -6.34 0.78
C LEU A 27 19.25 -5.66 0.82
N GLU A 28 19.18 -4.38 0.45
CA GLU A 28 17.96 -3.59 0.46
C GLU A 28 16.88 -4.23 -0.42
N ASN A 29 17.22 -4.57 -1.67
CA ASN A 29 16.30 -5.22 -2.60
C ASN A 29 15.86 -6.60 -2.11
N THR A 30 16.76 -7.36 -1.46
CA THR A 30 16.40 -8.67 -0.89
C THR A 30 15.38 -8.51 0.24
N ILE A 31 15.58 -7.54 1.14
CA ILE A 31 14.63 -7.24 2.23
C ILE A 31 13.27 -6.83 1.66
N VAL A 32 13.25 -5.91 0.68
CA VAL A 32 12.02 -5.45 0.02
C VAL A 32 11.30 -6.61 -0.67
N ALA A 33 12.01 -7.40 -1.47
CA ALA A 33 11.41 -8.51 -2.22
C ALA A 33 10.81 -9.56 -1.27
N LEU A 34 11.52 -9.91 -0.19
CA LEU A 34 11.02 -10.81 0.84
C LEU A 34 9.76 -10.22 1.51
N GLY A 35 9.84 -8.96 1.97
CA GLY A 35 8.74 -8.31 2.66
C GLY A 35 7.47 -8.20 1.80
N VAL A 36 7.59 -7.74 0.55
CA VAL A 36 6.46 -7.64 -0.39
C VAL A 36 5.82 -9.00 -0.63
N LEU A 37 6.61 -10.05 -0.86
CA LEU A 37 6.05 -11.38 -1.08
C LEU A 37 5.34 -11.92 0.16
N HIS A 38 5.89 -11.70 1.35
CA HIS A 38 5.23 -12.13 2.59
C HIS A 38 3.90 -11.40 2.79
N GLU A 39 3.87 -10.08 2.58
CA GLU A 39 2.64 -9.28 2.63
C GLU A 39 1.58 -9.76 1.64
N ARG A 40 1.97 -10.01 0.40
CA ARG A 40 1.04 -10.39 -0.68
C ARG A 40 0.51 -11.82 -0.53
N LEU A 41 1.28 -12.70 0.10
CA LEU A 41 0.92 -14.10 0.30
C LEU A 41 0.37 -14.40 1.70
N GLY A 42 0.27 -13.40 2.58
CA GLY A 42 -0.19 -13.58 3.96
C GLY A 42 0.75 -14.45 4.80
N LEU A 43 2.06 -14.35 4.56
CA LEU A 43 3.08 -15.12 5.27
C LEU A 43 3.72 -14.28 6.37
N VAL A 44 4.21 -14.96 7.41
CA VAL A 44 4.96 -14.35 8.53
C VAL A 44 6.46 -14.52 8.32
N ALA A 45 7.25 -13.49 8.64
CA ALA A 45 8.68 -13.45 8.36
C ALA A 45 9.47 -14.56 9.08
N GLU A 46 8.96 -15.05 10.21
CA GLU A 46 9.52 -16.14 11.02
C GLU A 46 9.57 -17.47 10.25
N HIS A 47 8.73 -17.63 9.23
CA HIS A 47 8.68 -18.83 8.38
C HIS A 47 9.66 -18.75 7.20
N LEU A 48 10.53 -17.74 7.16
CA LEU A 48 11.58 -17.64 6.16
C LEU A 48 12.57 -18.81 6.30
N ASN A 49 12.78 -19.51 5.19
CA ASN A 49 13.70 -20.65 5.11
C ASN A 49 14.91 -20.33 4.25
N PHE A 50 16.05 -20.90 4.63
CA PHE A 50 17.26 -20.90 3.82
C PHE A 50 17.35 -22.19 3.02
N HIS A 51 18.03 -22.11 1.87
CA HIS A 51 18.27 -23.32 1.07
C HIS A 51 19.10 -24.36 1.84
N ARG A 52 20.01 -23.91 2.72
CA ARG A 52 20.76 -24.81 3.62
C ARG A 52 19.91 -25.58 4.63
N ASP A 53 18.68 -25.14 4.90
CA ASP A 53 17.80 -25.85 5.85
C ASP A 53 17.32 -27.19 5.26
N PHE A 54 17.44 -27.37 3.95
CA PHE A 54 16.97 -28.54 3.21
C PHE A 54 18.01 -29.11 2.23
N SER A 55 19.26 -28.63 2.27
CA SER A 55 20.35 -29.14 1.43
C SER A 55 21.71 -28.99 2.11
N THR A 56 22.73 -29.65 1.56
CA THR A 56 24.13 -29.53 2.04
C THR A 56 24.84 -28.25 1.59
N LYS A 57 24.15 -27.35 0.87
CA LYS A 57 24.74 -26.11 0.34
C LYS A 57 24.80 -25.03 1.41
N SER A 58 25.73 -24.09 1.25
CA SER A 58 25.88 -22.94 2.15
C SER A 58 24.91 -21.79 1.84
N CYS A 59 24.04 -21.87 0.84
CA CYS A 59 23.15 -20.77 0.44
C CYS A 59 22.14 -20.37 1.55
N PRO A 60 21.96 -19.07 1.85
CA PRO A 60 22.48 -17.87 1.14
C PRO A 60 23.88 -17.39 1.53
N GLY A 61 24.64 -18.16 2.29
CA GLY A 61 26.01 -17.90 2.73
C GLY A 61 26.14 -17.97 4.26
N TRP A 62 27.14 -18.64 4.82
CA TRP A 62 27.27 -18.87 6.28
C TRP A 62 27.23 -17.62 7.17
N ALA A 63 27.63 -16.45 6.67
CA ALA A 63 27.52 -15.20 7.42
C ALA A 63 26.06 -14.76 7.60
N VAL A 64 25.17 -15.10 6.66
CA VAL A 64 23.75 -14.74 6.68
C VAL A 64 22.98 -15.69 7.59
N ARG A 65 22.59 -15.18 8.76
CA ARG A 65 21.84 -15.91 9.80
C ARG A 65 20.38 -15.50 9.81
N LYS A 66 19.46 -16.41 10.15
CA LYS A 66 18.02 -16.12 10.31
C LYS A 66 17.77 -15.03 11.34
N SER A 67 18.47 -15.09 12.48
CA SER A 67 18.43 -14.07 13.53
C SER A 67 18.87 -12.68 13.07
N TRP A 68 19.60 -12.59 11.95
CA TRP A 68 20.02 -11.34 11.36
C TRP A 68 19.01 -10.85 10.32
N ILE A 69 18.56 -11.69 9.38
CA ILE A 69 17.70 -11.24 8.28
C ILE A 69 16.21 -11.12 8.67
N ILE A 70 15.68 -12.05 9.48
CA ILE A 70 14.24 -12.08 9.82
C ILE A 70 13.78 -10.78 10.49
N PRO A 71 14.48 -10.24 11.51
CA PRO A 71 14.05 -8.99 12.13
C PRO A 71 14.05 -7.80 11.16
N ARG A 72 14.92 -7.80 10.14
CA ARG A 72 14.99 -6.72 9.14
C ARG A 72 13.80 -6.80 8.18
N VAL A 73 13.44 -8.00 7.75
CA VAL A 73 12.24 -8.23 6.93
C VAL A 73 10.98 -7.87 7.72
N ALA A 74 10.88 -8.32 8.98
CA ALA A 74 9.75 -7.99 9.85
C ALA A 74 9.62 -6.47 10.08
N ALA A 75 10.72 -5.77 10.36
CA ALA A 75 10.73 -4.32 10.52
C ALA A 75 10.29 -3.59 9.24
N TRP A 76 10.73 -4.07 8.07
CA TRP A 76 10.29 -3.53 6.78
C TRP A 76 8.79 -3.77 6.56
N MET A 77 8.27 -4.96 6.87
CA MET A 77 6.85 -5.28 6.71
C MET A 77 5.99 -4.39 7.61
N GLU A 78 6.41 -4.15 8.84
CA GLU A 78 5.72 -3.25 9.78
C GLU A 78 5.70 -1.81 9.26
N ASP A 79 6.84 -1.29 8.78
CA ASP A 79 6.92 0.04 8.16
C ASP A 79 6.07 0.14 6.90
N TYR A 80 6.08 -0.91 6.07
CA TYR A 80 5.26 -1.00 4.87
C TYR A 80 3.77 -0.95 5.21
N ARG A 81 3.30 -1.73 6.20
CA ARG A 81 1.90 -1.71 6.65
C ARG A 81 1.51 -0.35 7.20
N ARG A 82 2.31 0.22 8.10
CA ARG A 82 2.09 1.56 8.66
C ARG A 82 1.98 2.62 7.56
N THR A 83 2.86 2.57 6.57
CA THR A 83 2.86 3.51 5.44
C THR A 83 1.64 3.28 4.54
N LYS A 84 1.27 2.03 4.27
CA LYS A 84 0.07 1.68 3.52
C LYS A 84 -1.17 2.23 4.23
N GLU A 85 -1.35 1.90 5.50
CA GLU A 85 -2.49 2.32 6.34
C GLU A 85 -2.52 3.85 6.54
N GLY A 86 -1.35 4.49 6.50
CA GLY A 86 -1.21 5.94 6.53
C GLY A 86 -1.50 6.65 5.20
N GLN A 87 -1.67 5.93 4.07
CA GLN A 87 -2.02 6.58 2.80
C GLN A 87 -3.52 6.89 2.76
N PRO A 88 -3.90 8.19 2.77
CA PRO A 88 -5.31 8.61 2.80
C PRO A 88 -6.12 8.02 1.65
N GLY A 89 -5.49 7.80 0.49
CA GLY A 89 -6.16 7.18 -0.65
C GLY A 89 -6.40 5.67 -0.54
N MET A 90 -5.66 4.92 0.31
CA MET A 90 -5.77 3.45 0.32
C MET A 90 -6.99 2.96 1.09
N LEU A 91 -7.31 3.60 2.21
CA LEU A 91 -8.54 3.33 2.97
C LEU A 91 -9.78 3.65 2.12
N ARG A 92 -9.82 4.85 1.53
CA ARG A 92 -10.88 5.24 0.58
C ARG A 92 -11.08 4.23 -0.55
N ARG A 93 -10.01 3.88 -1.26
CA ARG A 93 -10.07 2.88 -2.34
C ARG A 93 -10.61 1.54 -1.85
N SER A 94 -10.22 1.12 -0.65
CA SER A 94 -10.67 -0.15 -0.06
C SER A 94 -12.15 -0.11 0.30
N LEU A 95 -12.61 0.97 0.94
CA LEU A 95 -14.03 1.17 1.27
C LEU A 95 -14.90 1.31 0.02
N THR A 96 -14.48 2.11 -0.98
CA THR A 96 -15.15 2.21 -2.28
C THR A 96 -15.26 0.84 -2.96
N LYS A 97 -14.23 -0.02 -2.85
CA LYS A 97 -14.27 -1.39 -3.39
C LYS A 97 -15.30 -2.27 -2.67
N ILE A 98 -15.44 -2.14 -1.34
CA ILE A 98 -16.42 -2.90 -0.55
C ILE A 98 -17.85 -2.55 -0.97
N VAL A 99 -18.14 -1.27 -1.17
CA VAL A 99 -19.49 -0.80 -1.53
C VAL A 99 -19.74 -0.71 -3.03
N ARG A 100 -18.80 -1.20 -3.87
CA ARG A 100 -18.80 -0.98 -5.33
C ARG A 100 -20.12 -1.35 -5.99
N GLU A 101 -20.74 -2.46 -5.61
CA GLU A 101 -22.00 -2.95 -6.19
C GLU A 101 -23.20 -2.05 -5.85
N LEU A 102 -23.08 -1.17 -4.85
CA LEU A 102 -24.10 -0.18 -4.50
C LEU A 102 -23.91 1.14 -5.25
N LEU A 103 -22.71 1.37 -5.83
CA LEU A 103 -22.37 2.62 -6.48
C LEU A 103 -22.78 2.59 -7.95
N VAL A 104 -23.30 3.71 -8.44
CA VAL A 104 -23.53 3.89 -9.88
C VAL A 104 -22.34 4.58 -10.54
N PRO A 105 -22.01 4.23 -11.79
CA PRO A 105 -21.02 4.97 -12.56
C PRO A 105 -21.49 6.41 -12.80
N THR A 106 -20.57 7.35 -12.68
CA THR A 106 -20.82 8.78 -12.93
C THR A 106 -19.81 9.34 -13.91
N ASN A 107 -20.19 10.38 -14.63
CA ASN A 107 -19.23 11.18 -15.37
C ASN A 107 -18.39 11.99 -14.35
N PRO A 108 -17.07 11.78 -14.26
CA PRO A 108 -16.22 12.50 -13.30
C PRO A 108 -16.21 14.01 -13.52
N ASP A 109 -16.61 14.48 -14.71
CA ASP A 109 -16.72 15.89 -15.02
C ASP A 109 -18.04 16.55 -14.63
N ALA A 110 -19.06 15.76 -14.27
CA ALA A 110 -20.35 16.27 -13.83
C ALA A 110 -20.22 17.09 -12.53
N ALA A 111 -21.03 18.14 -12.41
CA ALA A 111 -20.94 19.06 -11.28
C ALA A 111 -21.15 18.37 -9.92
N LEU A 112 -22.12 17.45 -9.84
CA LEU A 112 -22.41 16.70 -8.62
C LEU A 112 -21.30 15.69 -8.28
N ALA A 113 -20.73 15.02 -9.28
CA ALA A 113 -19.59 14.11 -9.08
C ALA A 113 -18.35 14.87 -8.54
N LYS A 114 -18.02 16.04 -9.12
CA LYS A 114 -16.94 16.91 -8.65
C LYS A 114 -17.17 17.39 -7.22
N ALA A 115 -18.38 17.84 -6.91
CA ALA A 115 -18.74 18.27 -5.57
C ALA A 115 -18.66 17.12 -4.55
N GLY A 116 -19.15 15.93 -4.90
CA GLY A 116 -19.07 14.74 -4.06
C GLY A 116 -17.62 14.31 -3.79
N HIS A 117 -16.76 14.34 -4.81
CA HIS A 117 -15.34 14.06 -4.64
C HIS A 117 -14.64 15.07 -3.72
N ALA A 118 -14.87 16.37 -3.93
CA ALA A 118 -14.30 17.43 -3.10
C ALA A 118 -14.74 17.34 -1.62
N ARG A 119 -15.94 16.80 -1.38
CA ARG A 119 -16.47 16.50 -0.03
C ARG A 119 -16.01 15.16 0.53
N GLY A 120 -15.15 14.42 -0.18
CA GLY A 120 -14.64 13.14 0.30
C GLY A 120 -15.72 12.07 0.42
N LEU A 121 -16.73 12.07 -0.46
CA LEU A 121 -17.71 10.98 -0.56
C LEU A 121 -17.12 9.79 -1.32
N LEU A 122 -17.65 8.59 -1.08
CA LEU A 122 -17.15 7.35 -1.68
C LEU A 122 -17.57 7.17 -3.15
N GLY A 123 -18.74 7.69 -3.52
CA GLY A 123 -19.32 7.58 -4.86
C GLY A 123 -20.83 7.80 -4.86
N ALA A 124 -21.44 7.89 -6.04
CA ALA A 124 -22.88 8.08 -6.18
C ALA A 124 -23.63 6.75 -6.00
N LEU A 125 -24.79 6.80 -5.36
CA LEU A 125 -25.71 5.67 -5.16
C LEU A 125 -26.85 5.67 -6.19
N THR A 126 -27.12 6.82 -6.83
CA THR A 126 -28.19 6.97 -7.81
C THR A 126 -27.68 7.67 -9.06
N GLN A 127 -28.39 7.48 -10.17
CA GLN A 127 -28.29 8.40 -11.30
C GLN A 127 -28.77 9.81 -10.87
N GLU A 128 -28.53 10.80 -11.73
CA GLU A 128 -29.05 12.15 -11.54
C GLU A 128 -30.58 12.15 -11.69
N ILE A 129 -31.27 12.73 -10.70
CA ILE A 129 -32.73 12.75 -10.59
C ILE A 129 -33.20 14.21 -10.68
N PRO A 130 -33.99 14.59 -11.70
CA PRO A 130 -34.62 15.88 -11.73
C PRO A 130 -35.72 15.96 -10.66
N LEU A 131 -35.74 17.06 -9.91
CA LEU A 131 -36.69 17.31 -8.83
C LEU A 131 -37.10 18.79 -8.85
N GLU A 132 -38.36 19.07 -8.50
CA GLU A 132 -38.85 20.43 -8.31
C GLU A 132 -39.05 20.69 -6.81
N ILE A 133 -38.49 21.78 -6.32
CA ILE A 133 -38.60 22.22 -4.92
C ILE A 133 -38.92 23.71 -4.95
N ASP A 134 -40.03 24.12 -4.33
CA ASP A 134 -40.47 25.52 -4.27
C ASP A 134 -40.50 26.22 -5.64
N ASP A 135 -41.14 25.58 -6.63
CA ASP A 135 -41.26 26.02 -8.03
C ASP A 135 -39.92 26.19 -8.78
N GLN A 136 -38.82 25.65 -8.24
CA GLN A 136 -37.49 25.68 -8.84
C GLN A 136 -37.02 24.26 -9.19
N GLY A 137 -36.50 24.09 -10.40
CA GLY A 137 -35.91 22.83 -10.85
C GLY A 137 -34.50 22.60 -10.30
N TYR A 138 -34.27 21.39 -9.78
CA TYR A 138 -33.01 20.89 -9.25
C TYR A 138 -32.64 19.55 -9.90
N ILE A 139 -31.34 19.27 -9.94
CA ILE A 139 -30.82 17.92 -10.19
C ILE A 139 -30.23 17.42 -8.87
N VAL A 140 -30.72 16.27 -8.41
CA VAL A 140 -30.31 15.64 -7.16
C VAL A 140 -29.61 14.32 -7.47
N GLN A 141 -28.55 14.02 -6.72
CA GLN A 141 -27.88 12.74 -6.77
C GLN A 141 -27.47 12.35 -5.36
N PHE A 142 -27.74 11.11 -4.97
CA PHE A 142 -27.36 10.59 -3.66
C PHE A 142 -25.95 10.01 -3.72
N PHE A 143 -25.19 10.20 -2.65
CA PHE A 143 -23.81 9.74 -2.53
C PHE A 143 -23.61 8.97 -1.23
N ALA A 144 -22.67 8.01 -1.26
CA ALA A 144 -22.26 7.27 -0.09
C ALA A 144 -21.19 8.04 0.70
N GLU A 145 -21.39 8.14 2.01
CA GLU A 145 -20.41 8.60 2.97
C GLU A 145 -19.98 7.43 3.87
N ALA A 146 -18.72 7.42 4.28
CA ALA A 146 -18.23 6.48 5.29
C ALA A 146 -18.02 7.21 6.60
N LEU A 147 -18.60 6.68 7.67
CA LEU A 147 -18.34 7.07 9.05
C LEU A 147 -17.52 5.98 9.73
N LEU A 148 -16.59 6.40 10.57
CA LEU A 148 -15.64 5.56 11.28
C LEU A 148 -15.74 5.86 12.76
N VAL A 149 -15.51 4.84 13.58
CA VAL A 149 -15.41 4.99 15.03
C VAL A 149 -14.41 3.97 15.57
N PRO A 150 -13.47 4.37 16.44
CA PRO A 150 -12.59 3.40 17.08
C PRO A 150 -13.40 2.44 17.96
N VAL A 151 -12.97 1.17 17.99
CA VAL A 151 -13.62 0.16 18.82
C VAL A 151 -13.56 0.60 20.28
N ASN A 152 -14.71 0.60 20.94
CA ASN A 152 -14.93 1.08 22.32
C ASN A 152 -14.90 2.60 22.53
N GLU A 153 -14.83 3.41 21.46
CA GLU A 153 -14.83 4.88 21.57
C GLU A 153 -16.01 5.51 20.81
N TRP A 154 -17.24 5.03 21.07
CA TRP A 154 -18.47 5.42 20.36
C TRP A 154 -18.78 6.93 20.34
N GLY A 155 -18.17 7.72 21.22
CA GLY A 155 -18.26 9.18 21.21
C GLY A 155 -17.36 9.89 20.19
N LYS A 156 -16.51 9.15 19.46
CA LYS A 156 -15.54 9.67 18.49
C LYS A 156 -15.88 9.26 17.06
N VAL A 157 -17.14 9.38 16.68
CA VAL A 157 -17.55 9.15 15.29
C VAL A 157 -17.01 10.28 14.42
N GLU A 158 -16.35 9.95 13.34
CA GLU A 158 -15.85 10.90 12.34
C GLU A 158 -16.13 10.40 10.93
N SER A 159 -16.23 11.32 9.96
CA SER A 159 -16.27 10.98 8.55
C SER A 159 -14.91 10.47 8.07
N LEU A 160 -14.90 9.70 6.98
CA LEU A 160 -13.67 9.26 6.33
C LEU A 160 -12.78 10.44 5.92
N LEU A 161 -13.36 11.56 5.49
CA LEU A 161 -12.61 12.76 5.12
C LEU A 161 -11.90 13.38 6.33
N GLU A 162 -12.58 13.46 7.47
CA GLU A 162 -12.00 13.99 8.72
C GLU A 162 -10.85 13.11 9.19
N TYR A 163 -11.04 11.79 9.17
CA TYR A 163 -10.00 10.82 9.50
C TYR A 163 -8.76 10.95 8.62
N GLU A 164 -8.96 11.07 7.30
CA GLU A 164 -7.89 11.23 6.32
C GLU A 164 -7.12 12.54 6.53
N ARG A 165 -7.82 13.64 6.83
CA ARG A 165 -7.20 14.93 7.13
C ARG A 165 -6.42 14.91 8.44
N GLY A 166 -6.95 14.24 9.47
CA GLY A 166 -6.26 14.08 10.76
C GLY A 166 -4.91 13.37 10.63
N ARG A 167 -4.82 12.34 9.78
CA ARG A 167 -3.56 11.64 9.52
C ARG A 167 -2.58 12.43 8.65
N LEU A 168 -3.08 13.23 7.70
CA LEU A 168 -2.24 14.13 6.91
C LEU A 168 -1.61 15.23 7.78
N GLY A 169 -2.39 15.85 8.67
CA GLY A 169 -1.90 16.89 9.58
C GLY A 169 -0.92 16.41 10.65
N GLN A 170 -0.94 15.12 11.01
CA GLN A 170 0.04 14.53 11.93
C GLN A 170 1.39 14.18 11.25
N GLY A 171 1.42 14.12 9.91
CA GLY A 171 2.63 13.82 9.13
C GLY A 171 3.57 15.02 8.90
N GLU A 172 3.10 16.26 9.09
CA GLU A 172 3.89 17.47 8.85
C GLU A 172 4.67 17.96 10.10
N GLY A 173 4.56 17.26 11.23
CA GLY A 173 5.12 17.70 12.52
C GLY A 173 6.55 17.27 12.85
N ASN A 174 7.29 16.57 11.98
CA ASN A 174 8.65 16.11 12.30
C ASN A 174 9.56 16.13 11.07
N GLY A 175 10.19 17.29 10.83
CA GLY A 175 11.31 17.39 9.88
C GLY A 175 11.42 18.69 9.11
N VAL A 176 11.48 19.84 9.80
CA VAL A 176 12.10 21.04 9.22
C VAL A 176 13.20 21.52 10.15
N SER A 177 14.43 21.13 9.83
CA SER A 177 15.59 21.96 10.09
C SER A 177 16.23 22.25 8.75
N ASP A 178 16.11 23.50 8.32
CA ASP A 178 16.75 24.07 7.15
C ASP A 178 18.26 23.80 7.17
N ALA A 179 18.77 23.21 6.09
CA ALA A 179 20.15 23.36 5.67
C ALA A 179 20.17 23.62 4.17
N ALA A 180 20.52 24.85 3.83
CA ALA A 180 20.63 25.37 2.49
C ALA A 180 21.77 24.72 1.69
N GLY A 181 21.60 24.69 0.36
CA GLY A 181 22.70 24.82 -0.60
C GLY A 181 23.13 23.54 -1.31
N GLY A 182 22.70 23.37 -2.57
CA GLY A 182 23.32 22.43 -3.50
C GLY A 182 22.42 22.05 -4.66
N GLY A 183 22.50 22.80 -5.78
CA GLY A 183 21.85 22.43 -7.03
C GLY A 183 22.37 21.08 -7.55
N GLY A 184 21.47 20.12 -7.74
CA GLY A 184 21.72 18.82 -8.35
C GLY A 184 20.79 18.58 -9.54
N PRO A 185 21.21 17.78 -10.53
CA PRO A 185 20.66 17.82 -11.88
C PRO A 185 19.28 17.14 -12.02
N CYS A 186 18.52 17.64 -12.99
CA CYS A 186 17.27 17.08 -13.49
C CYS A 186 17.44 15.60 -13.87
N MET A 187 16.74 14.70 -13.17
CA MET A 187 16.70 13.28 -13.51
C MET A 187 15.86 13.06 -14.79
N PRO A 188 16.32 12.26 -15.75
CA PRO A 188 15.49 11.87 -16.89
C PRO A 188 14.41 10.88 -16.46
N THR A 189 13.33 10.84 -17.24
CA THR A 189 12.17 9.97 -17.12
C THR A 189 12.55 8.51 -16.87
N SER A 190 11.78 7.84 -15.99
CA SER A 190 11.93 6.42 -15.67
C SER A 190 12.00 5.55 -16.95
N PRO A 191 12.86 4.52 -17.00
CA PRO A 191 12.92 3.60 -18.13
C PRO A 191 11.55 2.94 -18.38
N LYS A 192 11.12 2.92 -19.64
CA LYS A 192 9.95 2.13 -20.05
C LYS A 192 10.24 0.65 -19.86
N ASP A 193 9.34 -0.04 -19.17
CA ASP A 193 9.39 -1.49 -18.99
C ASP A 193 9.34 -2.20 -20.36
N PRO A 194 10.35 -3.01 -20.73
CA PRO A 194 10.36 -3.75 -21.99
C PRO A 194 9.42 -4.97 -21.99
N PHE A 195 8.76 -5.30 -20.87
CA PHE A 195 7.87 -6.44 -20.76
C PHE A 195 6.44 -6.01 -20.37
N PRO A 196 5.53 -5.78 -21.34
CA PRO A 196 4.13 -5.53 -21.02
C PRO A 196 3.52 -6.77 -20.35
N PHE A 197 2.91 -6.56 -19.18
CA PHE A 197 2.17 -7.61 -18.47
C PHE A 197 0.85 -7.90 -19.19
N GLU A 198 0.81 -8.98 -19.97
CA GLU A 198 -0.38 -9.49 -20.69
C GLU A 198 -1.10 -10.60 -19.91
N GLY A 199 -1.32 -10.40 -18.61
CA GLY A 199 -2.01 -11.38 -17.76
C GLY A 199 -3.43 -10.95 -17.43
N ASP A 200 -4.43 -11.74 -17.82
CA ASP A 200 -5.77 -11.64 -17.25
C ASP A 200 -5.74 -12.08 -15.79
N LEU A 201 -6.03 -11.14 -14.89
CA LEU A 201 -6.27 -11.42 -13.47
C LEU A 201 -7.58 -12.22 -13.37
N ARG A 202 -7.47 -13.53 -13.15
CA ARG A 202 -8.59 -14.39 -12.71
C ARG A 202 -8.82 -14.26 -11.21
#